data_AF-A0A835XD69-F1
#
_entry.id   AF-A0A835XD69-F1
#
_cell.length_a   1.000
_cell.length_b   1.000
_cell.length_c   1.000
_cell.angle_alpha   90.00
_cell.angle_beta   90.00
_cell.angle_gamma   90.00
#
_symmetry.space_group_name_H-M   'P 1'
#
loop_
_entity.id
_entity.type
_entity.pdbx_description
1 polymer ?
#
loop_
_entity_poly.entity_id
_entity_poly.type
_entity_poly.pdbx_seq_one_letter_code
_entity_poly.pdbx_strand_id
1 'polypeptide(L)' 'MARRKTRVKDKWREKKWITVIAPDSFNNVPVAYVPITDEKNAIGRVIDLTLFDILKGDPSQHQYKIFFQISKIQG' A
#
# COMPACT_ATOMS: atom_id res chain seq x y z
N MET A 1 -12.34 -31.28 29.53
CA MET A 1 -11.83 -29.89 29.44
C MET A 1 -12.52 -29.20 28.28
N ALA A 2 -13.40 -28.24 28.53
CA ALA A 2 -14.09 -27.51 27.45
C ALA A 2 -13.07 -26.70 26.64
N ARG A 3 -12.94 -27.00 25.34
CA ARG A 3 -12.15 -26.18 24.41
C ARG A 3 -12.69 -24.75 24.49
N ARG A 4 -11.90 -23.81 25.02
CA ARG A 4 -12.20 -22.38 24.94
C ARG A 4 -12.38 -22.04 23.46
N LYS A 5 -13.62 -21.73 23.07
CA LYS A 5 -13.96 -21.29 21.73
C LYS A 5 -13.34 -19.91 21.57
N THR A 6 -12.11 -19.86 21.07
CA THR A 6 -11.40 -18.59 20.83
C THR A 6 -12.30 -17.77 19.92
N ARG A 7 -12.76 -16.62 20.41
CA ARG A 7 -13.56 -15.68 19.63
C ARG A 7 -12.71 -15.29 18.42
N VAL A 8 -13.09 -15.76 17.24
CA VAL A 8 -12.38 -15.44 16.00
C VAL A 8 -12.49 -13.94 15.83
N LYS A 9 -11.38 -13.24 16.09
CA LYS A 9 -11.30 -11.79 15.92
C LYS A 9 -11.35 -11.52 14.43
N ASP A 10 -12.26 -10.65 14.03
CA ASP A 10 -12.43 -10.29 12.63
C ASP A 10 -11.26 -9.40 12.18
N LYS A 11 -10.28 -10.01 11.53
CA LYS A 11 -9.01 -9.39 11.12
C LYS A 11 -9.20 -8.28 10.08
N TRP A 12 -10.34 -8.21 9.42
CA TRP A 12 -10.61 -7.17 8.42
C TRP A 12 -11.07 -5.87 9.07
N ARG A 13 -11.84 -5.94 10.15
CA ARG A 13 -12.32 -4.76 10.87
C ARG A 13 -11.23 -3.94 11.54
N GLU A 14 -10.08 -4.54 11.81
CA GLU A 14 -8.93 -3.87 12.44
C GLU A 14 -8.00 -3.19 11.43
N LYS A 15 -8.21 -3.41 10.13
CA LYS A 15 -7.37 -2.79 9.10
C LYS A 15 -7.70 -1.31 8.98
N LYS A 16 -6.68 -0.48 9.11
CA LYS A 16 -6.72 0.92 8.69
C LYS A 16 -6.35 1.00 7.23
N TRP A 17 -6.93 1.93 6.50
CA TRP A 17 -6.57 2.16 5.13
C TRP A 17 -5.69 3.39 5.02
N ILE A 18 -4.61 3.27 4.27
CA ILE A 18 -3.68 4.37 4.02
C ILE A 18 -3.54 4.61 2.53
N THR A 19 -3.34 5.88 2.19
CA THR A 19 -2.95 6.30 0.85
C THR A 19 -1.44 6.36 0.78
N VAL A 20 -0.85 5.61 -0.14
CA VAL A 20 0.58 5.69 -0.43
C VAL A 20 0.78 6.81 -1.44
N ILE A 21 1.71 7.70 -1.13
CA ILE A 21 2.05 8.87 -1.95
C ILE A 21 3.39 8.58 -2.61
N ALA A 22 3.51 8.91 -3.90
CA ALA A 22 4.77 8.83 -4.62
C ALA A 22 5.79 9.83 -4.04
N PRO A 23 7.10 9.60 -4.20
CA PRO A 23 8.09 10.58 -3.83
C PRO A 23 8.01 11.85 -4.70
N ASP A 24 8.66 12.93 -4.26
CA ASP A 24 8.64 14.25 -4.92
C ASP A 24 9.00 14.20 -6.40
N SER A 25 9.89 13.28 -6.81
CA SER A 25 10.27 13.05 -8.21
C SER A 25 9.10 12.69 -9.13
N PHE A 26 7.99 12.19 -8.58
CA PHE A 26 6.75 11.85 -9.30
C PHE A 26 5.59 12.77 -8.90
N ASN A 27 5.91 14.00 -8.46
CA ASN A 27 4.93 15.04 -8.20
C ASN A 27 3.92 14.71 -7.08
N ASN A 28 4.35 13.90 -6.10
CA ASN A 28 3.55 13.50 -4.93
C ASN A 28 2.15 12.96 -5.28
N VAL A 29 2.03 12.24 -6.39
CA VAL A 29 0.76 11.66 -6.79
C VAL A 29 0.37 10.49 -5.87
N PRO A 30 -0.92 10.33 -5.55
CA PRO A 30 -1.40 9.15 -4.83
C PRO A 30 -1.30 7.93 -5.74
N VAL A 31 -0.58 6.90 -5.28
CA VAL A 31 -0.22 5.74 -6.11
C VAL A 31 -0.99 4.48 -5.75
N ALA A 32 -1.33 4.29 -4.48
CA ALA A 32 -2.04 3.10 -4.03
C ALA A 32 -2.85 3.36 -2.76
N TYR A 33 -3.90 2.55 -2.58
CA TYR A 33 -4.69 2.52 -1.36
C TYR A 33 -4.58 1.14 -0.72
N VAL A 34 -3.90 1.06 0.41
CA VAL A 34 -3.46 -0.21 0.99
C VAL A 34 -4.02 -0.37 2.40
N PRO A 35 -4.61 -1.52 2.73
CA PRO A 35 -5.00 -1.81 4.10
C PRO A 35 -3.80 -2.28 4.92
N ILE A 36 -3.58 -1.61 6.04
CA ILE A 36 -2.54 -1.90 7.03
C ILE A 36 -3.18 -2.32 8.35
N THR A 37 -2.56 -3.24 9.06
CA THR A 37 -2.97 -3.58 10.44
C THR A 37 -2.16 -2.77 11.45
N ASP A 38 -0.85 -2.62 11.19
CA ASP A 38 0.07 -1.83 12.01
C ASP A 38 1.01 -1.03 11.12
N GLU A 39 1.36 0.18 11.55
CA GLU A 39 2.29 1.06 10.83
C GLU A 39 3.69 0.44 10.70
N LYS A 40 4.19 -0.21 11.76
CA LYS A 40 5.50 -0.88 11.74
C LYS A 40 5.58 -2.00 10.71
N ASN A 41 4.48 -2.74 10.50
CA ASN A 41 4.40 -3.83 9.54
C ASN A 41 4.18 -3.34 8.11
N ALA A 42 3.77 -2.09 7.94
CA ALA A 42 3.54 -1.48 6.65
C ALA A 42 4.82 -0.85 6.06
N ILE A 43 5.74 -0.39 6.91
CA ILE A 43 7.07 0.05 6.48
C ILE A 43 7.82 -1.15 5.87
N GLY A 44 8.43 -0.93 4.72
CA GLY A 44 9.17 -1.95 3.97
C GLY A 44 8.34 -2.75 2.98
N ARG A 45 7.01 -2.56 2.92
CA ARG A 45 6.19 -3.13 1.84
C ARG A 45 6.57 -2.52 0.50
N VAL A 46 6.65 -3.37 -0.51
CA VAL A 46 6.90 -2.99 -1.89
C VAL A 46 5.60 -3.09 -2.68
N ILE A 47 5.34 -2.08 -3.51
CA ILE A 47 4.17 -1.97 -4.38
C ILE A 47 4.70 -1.87 -5.80
N ASP A 48 4.20 -2.71 -6.70
CA ASP A 48 4.48 -2.66 -8.11
C ASP A 48 3.40 -1.83 -8.84
N LEU A 49 3.85 -0.89 -9.67
CA LEU A 49 2.99 -0.05 -10.48
C LEU A 49 3.59 0.13 -11.86
N THR A 50 2.76 0.48 -12.83
CA THR A 50 3.28 0.89 -14.14
C THR A 50 3.54 2.39 -14.17
N LEU A 51 4.53 2.81 -14.97
CA LEU A 51 4.79 4.24 -15.19
C LEU A 51 3.56 4.95 -15.75
N PHE A 52 2.76 4.24 -16.55
CA PHE A 52 1.50 4.73 -17.07
C PHE A 52 0.51 5.14 -15.97
N ASP A 53 0.38 4.36 -14.90
CA ASP A 53 -0.57 4.66 -13.81
C ASP A 53 -0.23 5.97 -13.09
N ILE A 54 1.05 6.37 -13.13
CA ILE A 54 1.60 7.56 -12.46
C ILE A 54 1.48 8.78 -13.36
N LEU A 55 2.00 8.70 -14.59
CA LEU A 55 2.09 9.84 -15.50
C LEU A 55 0.84 10.02 -16.37
N LYS A 56 0.00 8.99 -16.52
CA LYS A 56 -1.27 8.99 -17.28
C LYS A 56 -1.15 9.64 -18.67
N GLY A 57 0.00 9.47 -19.32
CA GLY A 57 0.33 10.11 -20.59
C GLY A 57 0.13 9.17 -21.78
N ASP A 58 1.03 8.18 -21.92
CA ASP A 58 1.13 7.36 -23.12
C ASP A 58 0.96 5.85 -22.85
N PRO A 59 0.11 5.13 -23.62
CA PRO A 59 -0.08 3.68 -23.48
C PRO A 59 1.20 2.85 -23.62
N SER A 60 2.22 3.35 -24.33
CA SER A 60 3.52 2.69 -24.45
C SER A 60 4.25 2.56 -23.10
N GLN A 61 3.83 3.31 -22.08
CA GLN A 61 4.47 3.32 -20.77
C GLN A 61 4.05 2.13 -19.88
N HIS A 62 3.12 1.28 -20.31
CA HIS A 62 2.74 0.05 -19.59
C HIS A 62 3.89 -0.97 -19.46
N GLN A 63 4.90 -0.89 -20.34
CA GLN A 63 6.07 -1.77 -20.29
C GLN A 63 6.96 -1.51 -19.07
N TYR A 64 6.97 -0.27 -18.57
CA TYR A 64 7.83 0.11 -17.45
C TYR A 64 7.15 -0.20 -16.12
N LYS A 65 7.69 -1.19 -15.41
CA LYS A 65 7.30 -1.52 -14.04
C LYS A 65 8.21 -0.79 -13.06
N ILE A 66 7.59 -0.12 -12.09
CA ILE A 66 8.26 0.62 -11.02
C ILE A 66 7.86 -0.01 -9.70
N PHE A 67 8.84 -0.14 -8.81
CA PHE A 67 8.65 -0.69 -7.48
C PHE A 67 8.83 0.43 -6.45
N PHE A 68 7.77 0.71 -5.68
CA PHE A 68 7.80 1.67 -4.59
C PHE A 68 7.88 0.94 -3.26
N GLN A 69 8.79 1.35 -2.40
CA GLN A 69 8.87 0.86 -1.04
C GLN A 69 8.34 1.91 -0.07
N ILE A 70 7.46 1.52 0.85
CA ILE A 70 6.97 2.41 1.91
C ILE A 70 8.11 2.63 2.92
N SER A 71 8.67 3.83 2.94
CA SER A 71 9.77 4.20 3.86
C SER A 71 9.26 4.78 5.17
N LYS A 72 8.17 5.57 5.11
CA LYS A 72 7.60 6.28 6.25
C LYS A 72 6.09 6.33 6.14
N ILE A 73 5.41 6.27 7.27
CA ILE A 73 3.99 6.53 7.40
C ILE A 73 3.85 7.76 8.30
N GLN A 74 3.06 8.73 7.85
CA GLN A 74 2.69 9.90 8.64
C GLN A 74 1.17 9.87 8.79
N GLY A 75 0.70 9.98 10.02
CA GLY A 75 -0.71 9.92 10.42
C GLY A 75 -0.91 10.64 11.73
#